data_AF-A0A1F6AYF7-F1
#
_entry.id   AF-A0A1F6AYF7-F1
#
_cell.length_a   1.000
_cell.length_b   1.000
_cell.length_c   1.000
_cell.angle_alpha   90.00
_cell.angle_beta   90.00
_cell.angle_gamma   90.00
#
_symmetry.space_group_name_H-M   'P 1'
#
loop_
_entity.id
_entity.type
_entity.pdbx_description
1 polymer ?
#
loop_
_entity_poly.entity_id
_entity_poly.type
_entity_poly.pdbx_seq_one_letter_code
_entity_poly.pdbx_strand_id
1 'polypeptide(L)' 'MKRVNISTKNMGQFAGKWVAIDPVKDTIIAAANTLKEIEPFITRSANDSRPSGTTPAAFKVPYKDEGPYVLVFK' A
#
# COMPACT_ATOMS: atom_id res chain seq x y z
N MET A 1 -5.38 10.98 6.72
CA MET A 1 -4.47 10.57 5.63
C MET A 1 -3.15 11.35 5.71
N LYS A 2 -2.00 10.68 5.59
CA LYS A 2 -0.69 11.34 5.46
C LYS A 2 0.01 10.85 4.19
N ARG A 3 0.28 11.77 3.25
CA ARG A 3 1.18 11.50 2.13
C ARG A 3 2.59 11.32 2.68
N VAL A 4 3.26 10.27 2.26
CA VAL A 4 4.59 9.90 2.73
C VAL A 4 5.49 9.65 1.53
N ASN A 5 6.79 9.78 1.74
CA ASN A 5 7.80 9.44 0.74
C ASN A 5 8.95 8.75 1.49
N ILE A 6 8.73 7.49 1.85
CA ILE A 6 9.63 6.72 2.72
C ILE A 6 9.84 5.36 2.07
N SER A 7 11.05 4.82 2.17
CA SER A 7 11.33 3.44 1.72
C SER A 7 10.45 2.42 2.43
N THR A 8 10.05 1.37 1.70
CA THR A 8 9.32 0.20 2.23
C THR A 8 10.06 -0.51 3.37
N LYS A 9 11.37 -0.34 3.51
CA LYS A 9 12.16 -0.84 4.65
C LYS A 9 11.66 -0.34 6.01
N ASN A 10 11.05 0.85 6.03
CA ASN A 10 10.49 1.44 7.25
C ASN A 10 8.99 1.14 7.42
N MET A 11 8.43 0.19 6.67
CA MET A 11 6.99 -0.12 6.69
C MET A 11 6.47 -0.54 8.07
N GLY A 12 7.31 -1.11 8.92
CA GLY A 12 6.94 -1.53 10.27
C GLY A 12 6.40 -0.38 11.15
N GLN A 13 6.73 0.88 10.87
CA GLN A 13 6.19 2.03 11.59
C GLN A 13 4.69 2.30 11.29
N PHE A 14 4.15 1.65 10.26
CA PHE A 14 2.76 1.75 9.84
C PHE A 14 1.93 0.52 10.23
N ALA A 15 2.39 -0.30 11.17
CA ALA A 15 1.63 -1.44 11.70
C ALA A 15 0.19 -1.05 12.06
N GLY A 16 -0.78 -1.87 11.60
CA GLY A 16 -2.21 -1.65 11.74
C GLY A 16 -2.84 -0.67 10.75
N LYS A 17 -2.02 0.02 9.94
CA LYS A 17 -2.48 1.04 8.98
C LYS A 17 -2.51 0.51 7.56
N TRP A 18 -3.35 1.13 6.75
CA TRP A 18 -3.35 0.96 5.30
C TRP A 18 -2.21 1.78 4.70
N VAL A 19 -1.41 1.15 3.85
CA VAL A 19 -0.32 1.78 3.12
C VAL A 19 -0.54 1.63 1.62
N ALA A 20 -0.17 2.65 0.86
CA ALA A 20 -0.03 2.60 -0.59
C ALA A 20 1.46 2.59 -0.92
N ILE A 21 1.89 1.66 -1.77
CA ILE A 21 3.28 1.50 -2.19
C ILE A 21 3.42 1.75 -3.69
N ASP A 22 4.50 2.40 -4.11
CA ASP A 22 4.95 2.44 -5.50
C ASP A 22 5.98 1.31 -5.70
N PRO A 23 5.62 0.23 -6.41
CA PRO A 23 6.50 -0.93 -6.57
C PRO A 23 7.71 -0.64 -7.48
N VAL A 24 7.66 0.40 -8.31
CA VAL A 24 8.79 0.78 -9.19
C VAL A 24 9.87 1.49 -8.39
N LYS A 25 9.47 2.32 -7.42
CA LYS A 25 10.38 3.12 -6.59
C LYS A 25 10.71 2.49 -5.26
N ASP A 26 10.03 1.40 -4.89
CA ASP A 26 10.12 0.75 -3.59
C ASP A 26 9.87 1.75 -2.42
N THR A 27 8.84 2.59 -2.59
CA THR A 27 8.46 3.62 -1.62
C THR A 27 7.01 3.54 -1.21
N ILE A 28 6.75 3.90 0.04
CA ILE A 28 5.42 4.12 0.59
C ILE A 28 5.02 5.56 0.26
N ILE A 29 3.95 5.71 -0.52
CA ILE A 29 3.46 6.99 -1.04
C ILE A 29 2.35 7.61 -0.19
N ALA A 30 1.59 6.78 0.53
CA ALA A 30 0.55 7.24 1.44
C ALA A 30 0.31 6.21 2.56
N ALA A 31 -0.10 6.70 3.72
CA ALA A 31 -0.56 5.85 4.82
C ALA A 31 -1.77 6.47 5.52
N ALA A 32 -2.72 5.63 5.92
CA ALA A 32 -3.94 6.04 6.60
C ALA A 32 -4.56 4.92 7.44
N ASN A 33 -5.57 5.25 8.25
CA ASN A 33 -6.26 4.25 9.06
C ASN A 33 -7.25 3.42 8.23
N THR A 34 -7.70 3.94 7.09
CA THR A 34 -8.70 3.29 6.22
C THR A 34 -8.22 3.23 4.77
N LEU A 35 -8.71 2.23 4.02
CA LEU A 35 -8.42 2.10 2.58
C LEU A 35 -8.95 3.30 1.77
N LYS A 36 -10.14 3.80 2.12
CA LYS A 36 -10.79 4.95 1.46
C LYS A 36 -9.92 6.20 1.48
N GLU A 37 -9.14 6.40 2.53
CA GLU A 37 -8.24 7.54 2.64
C GLU A 37 -7.03 7.47 1.69
N ILE A 38 -6.59 6.27 1.30
CA ILE A 38 -5.47 6.08 0.37
C ILE A 38 -5.92 5.76 -1.07
N GLU A 39 -7.22 5.56 -1.28
CA GLU A 39 -7.84 5.26 -2.59
C GLU A 39 -7.32 6.17 -3.71
N PRO A 40 -7.22 7.52 -3.55
CA PRO A 40 -6.75 8.39 -4.64
C PRO A 40 -5.32 8.12 -5.12
N PHE A 41 -4.50 7.39 -4.35
CA PHE A 41 -3.12 7.06 -4.70
C PHE A 41 -2.95 5.69 -5.34
N ILE A 42 -3.99 4.85 -5.31
CA ILE A 42 -4.00 3.50 -5.88
C ILE A 42 -4.97 3.35 -7.04
N THR A 43 -5.91 4.29 -7.18
CA THR A 43 -6.85 4.31 -8.31
C THR A 43 -6.10 4.63 -9.59
N ARG A 44 -6.02 3.63 -10.46
CA ARG A 44 -5.47 3.74 -11.81
C ARG A 44 -6.48 4.41 -12.74
N SER A 45 -6.01 5.27 -13.63
CA SER A 45 -6.84 5.74 -14.76
C SER A 45 -7.12 4.59 -15.73
N ALA A 46 -8.33 4.52 -16.28
CA ALA A 46 -8.71 3.50 -17.25
C ALA A 46 -7.81 3.48 -18.51
N ASN A 47 -7.17 4.62 -18.83
CA ASN A 47 -6.29 4.77 -19.99
C ASN A 47 -4.81 4.52 -19.68
N ASP A 48 -4.45 4.27 -18.42
CA ASP A 48 -3.09 3.90 -18.07
C ASP A 48 -2.82 2.49 -18.62
N SER A 49 -1.75 2.31 -19.40
CA SER A 49 -1.36 1.05 -20.06
C SER A 49 -0.15 0.37 -19.42
N ARG A 50 0.33 0.88 -18.29
CA ARG A 50 1.48 0.30 -17.57
C ARG A 50 1.24 -1.17 -17.17
N PRO A 51 2.25 -2.05 -17.27
CA PRO A 51 2.09 -3.47 -16.98
C PRO A 51 1.72 -3.73 -15.51
N SER A 52 1.05 -4.86 -15.25
CA SER A 52 0.77 -5.31 -13.88
C SER A 52 2.04 -5.36 -13.03
N GLY A 53 1.95 -4.92 -11.78
CA GLY A 53 3.10 -4.84 -10.87
C GLY A 53 3.89 -3.53 -10.94
N THR A 54 3.53 -2.60 -11.82
CA THR A 54 4.12 -1.24 -11.85
C THR A 54 3.18 -0.15 -11.31
N THR A 55 1.92 -0.51 -11.08
CA THR A 55 0.91 0.37 -10.48
C THR A 55 1.02 0.35 -8.96
N PRO A 56 0.72 1.49 -8.31
CA PRO A 56 0.68 1.53 -6.86
C PRO A 56 -0.31 0.52 -6.28
N ALA A 57 0.10 -0.19 -5.24
CA ALA A 57 -0.70 -1.21 -4.57
C ALA A 57 -1.00 -0.79 -3.13
N ALA A 58 -2.14 -1.22 -2.60
CA ALA A 58 -2.51 -1.00 -1.21
C ALA A 58 -2.66 -2.31 -0.44
N PHE A 59 -2.23 -2.29 0.81
CA PHE A 59 -2.50 -3.35 1.77
C PHE A 59 -2.44 -2.81 3.20
N LYS A 60 -3.00 -3.58 4.13
CA LYS A 60 -2.91 -3.29 5.56
C LYS A 60 -1.64 -3.93 6.11
N VAL A 61 -0.82 -3.14 6.81
CA VAL A 61 0.39 -3.65 7.46
C VAL A 61 -0.04 -4.41 8.73
N PRO A 62 0.30 -5.70 8.88
CA PRO A 62 0.02 -6.43 10.10
C PRO A 62 0.76 -5.83 11.30
N TYR A 63 0.19 -6.00 12.49
CA TYR A 63 0.98 -5.84 13.70
C TYR A 63 2.04 -6.94 13.83
N LYS A 64 3.10 -6.71 14.62
CA LYS A 64 4.20 -7.69 14.75
C LYS A 64 3.75 -9.03 15.34
N ASP A 65 2.67 -9.01 16.10
CA ASP A 65 2.00 -10.12 16.76
C ASP A 65 0.81 -10.66 15.96
N GLU A 66 0.38 -9.98 14.90
CA GLU A 66 -0.54 -10.55 13.91
C GLU A 66 0.28 -11.48 13.00
N GLY A 67 -0.10 -12.76 12.97
CA GLY A 67 0.45 -13.72 12.01
C GLY A 67 0.27 -13.26 10.55
N PRO A 68 0.92 -13.93 9.58
CA PRO A 68 0.85 -13.52 8.18
C PRO A 68 -0.61 -13.55 7.67
N TYR A 69 -1.04 -12.49 6.99
CA TYR A 69 -2.32 -12.49 6.28
C TYR A 69 -2.25 -13.47 5.11
N VAL A 70 -3.12 -14.49 5.13
CA VAL A 70 -3.25 -15.47 4.04
C VAL A 70 -4.40 -15.04 3.14
N LEU A 71 -4.10 -14.73 1.89
CA LEU A 71 -5.10 -14.51 0.86
C LEU A 71 -5.62 -15.88 0.39
N VAL A 72 -6.87 -16.20 0.70
CA VAL A 72 -7.54 -17.42 0.26
C VAL A 72 -8.42 -17.10 -0.95
N PHE A 73 -8.11 -17.70 -2.10
CA PHE A 73 -8.98 -17.67 -3.27
C PHE A 73 -10.00 -18.81 -3.15
N LYS A 74 -11.27 -18.53 -3.39
CA LYS A 74 -12.35 -19.51 -3.45
C LYS A 74 -12.89 -19.60 -4.87
#